data_AF-A0A8D3CUZ8-F1
#
_entry.id   AF-A0A8D3CUZ8-F1
#
_cell.length_a   1.000
_cell.length_b   1.000
_cell.length_c   1.000
_cell.angle_alpha   90.00
_cell.angle_beta   90.00
_cell.angle_gamma   90.00
#
_symmetry.space_group_name_H-M   'P 1'
#
loop_
_entity.id
_entity.type
_entity.pdbx_description
1 polymer ?
#
loop_
_entity_poly.entity_id
_entity_poly.type
_entity_poly.pdbx_seq_one_letter_code
_entity_poly.pdbx_strand_id
1 'polypeptide(L)'
;MKCLSLDLSQKYTYSAHPKPAGLVLQYGTAGFRTNAKQLDHIMFRMGLLATLRSKKTKATIGVMVTASHNPEEDNGLKLIDPMGEMVTPAWEGYATQLANAEQDDLLTALQDIIEKEAINMSQEANVFVGKDTRSSSASLSQAVLDGVAALGGHYYGLVTTPQLHYMVCCQNTQGKYGEATVEGYYRKLCQAFIQLTKNASNCTDDQKHLSVDGANGIGALKVREMESRLKTELQISLFNDGSKGKLNHQCGADFVKVQQNLPTGITINPGERCCSFDGDADRIVYYYADAEGQFHLLDGDKIATLISTFLKELLTQAGLDLKIAVVQTAYANGSSTHYLEDTMKVRKVRCTKTGVKHLHHAALEFDIGVYFEANGHGTVLFSNVAEQKIQQLTKDPNTNDERKRAALLLQNTINVINQTVGDAISDMLLIEAILAIKGMTVQQWDDIYTDLPNRQLKVKVSDRRVVDTADAERRAVSPAGLQEAIDSLVKKHKKARSFVRPSGTEDVVRVYAESETQESADALAHEVSLAVYRLAGGVGDEPKPLH
;
A
#
# COMPACT_ATOMS: atom_id res chain seq x y z
N MET A 1 30.22 6.56 -34.16
CA MET A 1 30.79 5.92 -32.95
C MET A 1 31.65 6.93 -32.20
N LYS A 2 31.04 7.88 -31.49
CA LYS A 2 31.71 8.56 -30.37
C LYS A 2 31.27 7.76 -29.15
N CYS A 3 32.18 6.96 -28.59
CA CYS A 3 32.01 6.34 -27.28
C CYS A 3 31.55 7.44 -26.31
N LEU A 4 30.43 7.22 -25.63
CA LEU A 4 30.07 7.99 -24.45
C LEU A 4 31.22 7.90 -23.47
N SER A 5 32.04 8.95 -23.38
CA SER A 5 32.62 9.28 -22.10
C SER A 5 31.44 9.71 -21.23
N LEU A 6 30.87 8.76 -20.48
CA LEU A 6 30.51 9.09 -19.09
C LEU A 6 31.76 9.80 -18.57
N ASP A 7 31.72 11.13 -18.48
CA ASP A 7 32.91 11.90 -18.16
C ASP A 7 33.43 11.38 -16.80
N LEU A 8 34.56 10.68 -16.87
CA LEU A 8 35.20 9.95 -15.77
C LEU A 8 35.82 10.89 -14.74
N SER A 9 35.47 12.18 -14.78
CA SER A 9 35.59 13.09 -13.63
C SER A 9 34.79 12.59 -12.41
N GLN A 10 33.84 11.65 -12.60
CA GLN A 10 33.08 10.95 -11.54
C GLN A 10 33.79 9.76 -10.87
N LYS A 11 35.06 9.44 -11.18
CA LYS A 11 35.79 8.39 -10.43
C LYS A 11 35.79 8.61 -8.91
N TYR A 12 35.69 9.86 -8.47
CA TYR A 12 35.62 10.26 -7.07
C TYR A 12 34.23 10.06 -6.42
N THR A 13 33.15 10.04 -7.20
CA THR A 13 31.78 9.89 -6.69
C THR A 13 31.42 8.43 -6.42
N TYR A 14 31.83 7.49 -7.28
CA TYR A 14 31.59 6.05 -7.03
C TYR A 14 32.37 5.52 -5.82
N SER A 15 33.58 6.03 -5.58
CA SER A 15 34.39 5.67 -4.41
C SER A 15 33.80 6.19 -3.10
N ALA A 16 32.93 7.20 -3.14
CA ALA A 16 32.25 7.73 -1.97
C ALA A 16 31.14 6.79 -1.46
N HIS A 17 30.64 5.88 -2.31
CA HIS A 17 29.55 4.95 -1.99
C HIS A 17 29.97 3.49 -2.20
N PRO A 18 30.94 2.96 -1.43
CA PRO A 18 31.46 1.61 -1.62
C PRO A 18 30.44 0.54 -1.25
N LYS A 19 30.38 -0.53 -2.04
CA LYS A 19 29.59 -1.73 -1.72
C LYS A 19 30.21 -2.45 -0.50
N PRO A 20 29.44 -2.79 0.55
CA PRO A 20 29.89 -3.66 1.63
C PRO A 20 30.24 -5.06 1.13
N ALA A 21 31.39 -5.60 1.56
CA ALA A 21 31.85 -6.92 1.13
C ALA A 21 30.85 -8.03 1.48
N GLY A 22 30.54 -8.89 0.51
CA GLY A 22 29.64 -10.04 0.68
C GLY A 22 28.15 -9.70 0.79
N LEU A 23 27.77 -8.42 0.72
CA LEU A 23 26.35 -8.03 0.75
C LEU A 23 25.68 -8.36 -0.59
N VAL A 24 24.61 -9.13 -0.53
CA VAL A 24 23.73 -9.42 -1.66
C VAL A 24 22.30 -9.08 -1.27
N LEU A 25 21.64 -8.25 -2.07
CA LEU A 25 20.26 -7.83 -1.84
C LEU A 25 19.43 -7.94 -3.11
N GLN A 26 18.16 -8.30 -2.96
CA GLN A 26 17.21 -8.41 -4.06
C GLN A 26 16.24 -7.24 -4.02
N TYR A 27 15.87 -6.71 -5.19
CA TYR A 27 14.76 -5.78 -5.31
C TYR A 27 13.45 -6.55 -5.11
N GLY A 28 12.80 -6.34 -3.96
CA GLY A 28 11.54 -7.02 -3.62
C GLY A 28 10.30 -6.31 -4.15
N THR A 29 9.12 -6.80 -3.75
CA THR A 29 7.82 -6.24 -4.14
C THR A 29 7.65 -4.76 -3.85
N ALA A 30 8.34 -4.26 -2.82
CA ALA A 30 8.34 -2.86 -2.42
C ALA A 30 9.76 -2.26 -2.38
N GLY A 31 10.63 -2.72 -3.29
CA GLY A 31 11.99 -2.23 -3.48
C GLY A 31 13.03 -2.84 -2.57
N PHE A 32 14.16 -2.15 -2.40
CA PHE A 32 15.21 -2.57 -1.47
C PHE A 32 14.87 -2.15 -0.05
N ARG A 33 15.02 -3.07 0.91
CA ARG A 33 14.83 -2.81 2.34
C ARG A 33 15.81 -3.64 3.15
N THR A 34 16.54 -2.99 4.04
CA THR A 34 17.40 -3.63 5.04
C THR A 34 17.79 -2.58 6.08
N ASN A 35 18.69 -2.92 7.00
CA ASN A 35 19.28 -1.96 7.91
C ASN A 35 19.90 -0.77 7.16
N ALA A 36 19.61 0.44 7.62
CA ALA A 36 19.99 1.67 6.91
C ALA A 36 21.50 1.80 6.63
N LYS A 37 22.36 1.21 7.49
CA LYS A 37 23.82 1.24 7.35
C LYS A 37 24.35 0.52 6.11
N GLN A 38 23.54 -0.34 5.50
CA GLN A 38 23.92 -1.16 4.34
C GLN A 38 23.46 -0.56 2.99
N LEU A 39 22.69 0.52 3.01
CA LEU A 39 21.94 0.98 1.83
C LEU A 39 22.64 2.05 0.99
N ASP A 40 23.69 2.69 1.49
CA ASP A 40 24.30 3.86 0.85
C ASP A 40 24.66 3.64 -0.64
N HIS A 41 25.44 2.60 -0.95
CA HIS A 41 25.77 2.25 -2.33
C HIS A 41 24.55 1.91 -3.20
N ILE A 42 23.49 1.34 -2.62
CA ILE A 42 22.27 0.99 -3.34
C ILE A 42 21.51 2.25 -3.71
N MET A 43 21.40 3.21 -2.78
CA MET A 43 20.74 4.49 -3.00
C MET A 43 21.38 5.22 -4.18
N PHE A 44 22.70 5.34 -4.17
CA PHE A 44 23.47 5.94 -5.25
C PHE A 44 23.24 5.23 -6.59
N ARG A 45 23.37 3.89 -6.62
CA ARG A 45 23.16 3.11 -7.86
C ARG A 45 21.73 3.17 -8.37
N MET A 46 20.74 3.31 -7.49
CA MET A 46 19.34 3.48 -7.90
C MET A 46 19.04 4.89 -8.40
N GLY A 47 19.78 5.91 -7.94
CA GLY A 47 19.80 7.22 -8.59
C GLY A 47 20.20 7.11 -10.06
N LEU A 48 21.31 6.41 -10.35
CA LEU A 48 21.76 6.14 -11.72
C LEU A 48 20.70 5.38 -12.54
N LEU A 49 20.11 4.32 -11.98
CA LEU A 49 19.09 3.53 -12.68
C LEU A 49 17.82 4.35 -12.95
N ALA A 50 17.36 5.16 -12.00
CA ALA A 50 16.20 6.04 -12.19
C ALA A 50 16.43 7.04 -13.32
N THR A 51 17.63 7.58 -13.44
CA THR A 51 18.04 8.44 -14.56
C THR A 51 17.99 7.69 -15.89
N LEU A 52 18.51 6.46 -15.97
CA LEU A 52 18.40 5.63 -17.17
C LEU A 52 16.94 5.33 -17.52
N ARG A 53 16.11 5.04 -16.51
CA ARG A 53 14.68 4.81 -16.70
C ARG A 53 14.00 6.02 -17.28
N SER A 54 14.27 7.21 -16.74
CA SER A 54 13.69 8.46 -17.23
C SER A 54 14.06 8.73 -18.69
N LYS A 55 15.32 8.50 -19.09
CA LYS A 55 15.73 8.61 -20.51
C LYS A 55 15.01 7.60 -21.39
N LYS A 56 14.83 6.36 -20.92
CA LYS A 56 14.14 5.32 -21.67
C LYS A 56 12.66 5.65 -21.90
N THR A 57 11.97 6.12 -20.86
CA THR A 57 10.54 6.42 -20.89
C THR A 57 10.22 7.81 -21.42
N LYS A 58 11.22 8.70 -21.49
CA LYS A 58 11.05 10.13 -21.80
C LYS A 58 10.07 10.81 -20.83
N ALA A 59 10.13 10.40 -19.58
CA ALA A 59 9.17 10.77 -18.55
C ALA A 59 9.87 10.93 -17.20
N THR A 60 9.22 11.64 -16.29
CA THR A 60 9.63 11.78 -14.90
C THR A 60 9.53 10.44 -14.18
N ILE A 61 10.56 10.09 -13.42
CA ILE A 61 10.62 8.86 -12.60
C ILE A 61 10.75 9.26 -11.14
N GLY A 62 10.08 8.54 -10.24
CA GLY A 62 10.17 8.79 -8.80
C GLY A 62 11.14 7.84 -8.09
N VAL A 63 11.80 8.34 -7.04
CA VAL A 63 12.55 7.55 -6.06
C VAL A 63 12.08 7.92 -4.66
N MET A 64 11.41 6.99 -3.99
CA MET A 64 10.94 7.18 -2.62
C MET A 64 11.89 6.51 -1.64
N VAL A 65 12.50 7.26 -0.72
CA VAL A 65 13.35 6.73 0.35
C VAL A 65 12.51 6.49 1.61
N THR A 66 12.22 5.21 1.87
CA THR A 66 11.43 4.76 3.02
C THR A 66 11.51 3.25 3.18
N ALA A 67 11.27 2.77 4.41
CA ALA A 67 10.92 1.37 4.67
C ALA A 67 9.49 1.17 5.24
N SER A 68 8.57 2.14 5.09
CA SER A 68 7.15 1.97 5.45
C SER A 68 7.01 1.51 6.92
N HIS A 69 6.31 0.41 7.18
CA HIS A 69 6.07 -0.21 8.50
C HIS A 69 7.31 -0.80 9.20
N ASN A 70 8.48 -0.92 8.55
CA ASN A 70 9.67 -1.49 9.17
C ASN A 70 10.13 -0.70 10.43
N PRO A 71 10.90 -1.32 11.34
CA PRO A 71 11.54 -0.63 12.46
C PRO A 71 12.39 0.56 12.00
N GLU A 72 12.52 1.60 12.83
CA GLU A 72 13.20 2.87 12.50
C GLU A 72 14.64 2.71 11.99
N GLU A 73 15.38 1.71 12.50
CA GLU A 73 16.77 1.41 12.11
C GLU A 73 16.93 0.90 10.66
N ASP A 74 15.86 0.40 10.07
CA ASP A 74 15.82 0.03 8.65
C ASP A 74 15.59 1.27 7.77
N ASN A 75 15.89 1.14 6.49
CA ASN A 75 15.38 2.06 5.48
C ASN A 75 15.26 1.30 4.16
N GLY A 76 14.93 2.00 3.08
CA GLY A 76 14.75 1.38 1.79
C GLY A 76 14.52 2.39 0.69
N LEU A 77 14.33 1.88 -0.52
CA LEU A 77 13.88 2.71 -1.63
C LEU A 77 12.89 1.99 -2.55
N LYS A 78 11.94 2.75 -3.08
CA LYS A 78 10.98 2.33 -4.13
C LYS A 78 11.24 3.16 -5.39
N LEU A 79 11.16 2.52 -6.56
CA LEU A 79 11.21 3.19 -7.86
C LEU A 79 9.80 3.30 -8.42
N ILE A 80 9.45 4.47 -8.93
CA ILE A 80 8.11 4.84 -9.37
C ILE A 80 8.17 5.18 -10.86
N ASP A 81 7.37 4.46 -11.64
CA ASP A 81 7.25 4.62 -13.08
C ASP A 81 6.27 5.77 -13.45
N PRO A 82 6.18 6.15 -14.74
CA PRO A 82 5.62 7.44 -15.13
C PRO A 82 4.18 7.74 -14.70
N MET A 83 3.29 6.75 -14.64
CA MET A 83 1.90 6.93 -14.24
C MET A 83 1.70 6.80 -12.72
N GLY A 84 2.80 6.78 -11.96
CA GLY A 84 2.79 6.58 -10.52
C GLY A 84 2.74 5.11 -10.12
N GLU A 85 2.89 4.17 -11.06
CA GLU A 85 2.96 2.74 -10.79
C GLU A 85 4.32 2.33 -10.24
N MET A 86 4.39 1.16 -9.62
CA MET A 86 5.68 0.58 -9.24
C MET A 86 6.45 0.13 -10.48
N VAL A 87 7.78 0.20 -10.41
CA VAL A 87 8.64 -0.21 -11.54
C VAL A 87 8.36 -1.62 -12.05
N THR A 88 8.44 -1.82 -13.37
CA THR A 88 8.21 -3.12 -14.04
C THR A 88 9.18 -4.22 -13.58
N PRO A 89 8.78 -5.52 -13.62
CA PRO A 89 9.64 -6.63 -13.21
C PRO A 89 10.99 -6.72 -13.93
N ALA A 90 11.05 -6.37 -15.21
CA ALA A 90 12.31 -6.34 -15.96
C ALA A 90 13.33 -5.37 -15.33
N TRP A 91 12.85 -4.24 -14.82
CA TRP A 91 13.68 -3.20 -14.20
C TRP A 91 14.00 -3.50 -12.73
N GLU A 92 13.22 -4.33 -12.04
CA GLU A 92 13.64 -4.92 -10.76
C GLU A 92 14.88 -5.81 -10.93
N GLY A 93 14.95 -6.53 -12.06
CA GLY A 93 16.11 -7.31 -12.46
C GLY A 93 17.36 -6.45 -12.63
N TYR A 94 17.24 -5.33 -13.34
CA TYR A 94 18.34 -4.36 -13.48
C TYR A 94 18.71 -3.69 -12.14
N ALA A 95 17.73 -3.38 -11.31
CA ALA A 95 17.97 -2.85 -9.97
C ALA A 95 18.79 -3.82 -9.12
N THR A 96 18.41 -5.10 -9.14
CA THR A 96 19.12 -6.19 -8.46
C THR A 96 20.53 -6.39 -9.03
N GLN A 97 20.68 -6.37 -10.36
CA GLN A 97 21.98 -6.47 -11.02
C GLN A 97 22.92 -5.35 -10.57
N LEU A 98 22.45 -4.09 -10.63
CA LEU A 98 23.27 -2.94 -10.26
C LEU A 98 23.59 -2.92 -8.76
N ALA A 99 22.62 -3.20 -7.89
CA ALA A 99 22.87 -3.24 -6.45
C ALA A 99 23.98 -4.23 -6.08
N ASN A 100 24.03 -5.37 -6.78
CA ASN A 100 24.98 -6.45 -6.48
C ASN A 100 26.28 -6.40 -7.30
N ALA A 101 26.40 -5.55 -8.32
CA ALA A 101 27.62 -5.42 -9.12
C ALA A 101 28.83 -5.10 -8.23
N GLU A 102 29.97 -5.74 -8.48
CA GLU A 102 31.22 -5.33 -7.85
C GLU A 102 31.63 -3.93 -8.35
N GLN A 103 32.48 -3.25 -7.59
CA GLN A 103 32.82 -1.86 -7.87
C GLN A 103 33.37 -1.65 -9.29
N ASP A 104 34.25 -2.55 -9.73
CA ASP A 104 34.89 -2.50 -11.05
C ASP A 104 33.92 -2.88 -12.19
N ASP A 105 32.86 -3.63 -11.89
CA ASP A 105 31.87 -4.10 -12.86
C ASP A 105 30.68 -3.16 -13.04
N LEU A 106 30.52 -2.14 -12.17
CA LEU A 106 29.37 -1.25 -12.17
C LEU A 106 29.18 -0.52 -13.51
N LEU A 107 30.27 -0.03 -14.12
CA LEU A 107 30.21 0.67 -15.40
C LEU A 107 29.78 -0.26 -16.54
N THR A 108 30.31 -1.48 -16.55
CA THR A 108 29.92 -2.51 -17.51
C THR A 108 28.44 -2.84 -17.37
N ALA A 109 27.95 -3.06 -16.15
CA ALA A 109 26.54 -3.34 -15.90
C ALA A 109 25.62 -2.19 -16.37
N LEU A 110 26.03 -0.93 -16.21
CA LEU A 110 25.28 0.22 -16.73
C LEU A 110 25.27 0.26 -18.26
N GLN A 111 26.41 -0.04 -18.91
CA GLN A 111 26.51 -0.11 -20.37
C GLN A 111 25.61 -1.21 -20.94
N ASP A 112 25.60 -2.39 -20.31
CA ASP A 112 24.73 -3.50 -20.70
C ASP A 112 23.25 -3.11 -20.66
N ILE A 113 22.82 -2.38 -19.62
CA ILE A 113 21.43 -1.90 -19.50
C ILE A 113 21.13 -0.88 -20.61
N ILE A 114 22.04 0.06 -20.87
CA ILE A 114 21.88 1.09 -21.92
C ILE A 114 21.71 0.44 -23.28
N GLU A 115 22.55 -0.54 -23.61
CA GLU A 115 22.50 -1.25 -24.89
C GLU A 115 21.25 -2.11 -25.01
N LYS A 116 20.94 -2.92 -23.98
CA LYS A 116 19.81 -3.84 -23.98
C LYS A 116 18.46 -3.12 -24.07
N GLU A 117 18.32 -2.01 -23.36
CA GLU A 117 17.11 -1.18 -23.41
C GLU A 117 17.15 -0.14 -24.53
N ALA A 118 18.20 -0.11 -25.35
CA ALA A 118 18.41 0.87 -26.43
C ALA A 118 18.17 2.32 -25.95
N ILE A 119 18.79 2.69 -24.83
CA ILE A 119 18.58 3.98 -24.16
C ILE A 119 19.31 5.08 -24.93
N ASN A 120 18.57 6.09 -25.38
CA ASN A 120 19.18 7.28 -25.95
C ASN A 120 19.79 8.15 -24.85
N MET A 121 21.12 8.13 -24.71
CA MET A 121 21.82 8.90 -23.68
C MET A 121 21.73 10.41 -23.85
N SER A 122 21.42 10.91 -25.06
CA SER A 122 21.19 12.34 -25.31
C SER A 122 19.82 12.83 -24.83
N GLN A 123 18.90 11.92 -24.49
CA GLN A 123 17.59 12.27 -23.95
C GLN A 123 17.76 12.91 -22.57
N GLU A 124 17.07 14.01 -22.29
CA GLU A 124 17.06 14.60 -20.94
C GLU A 124 16.36 13.66 -19.95
N ALA A 125 16.88 13.60 -18.72
CA ALA A 125 16.29 12.84 -17.63
C ALA A 125 15.63 13.80 -16.64
N ASN A 126 14.57 13.32 -15.99
CA ASN A 126 13.89 14.01 -14.90
C ASN A 126 13.54 12.99 -13.81
N VAL A 127 14.08 13.20 -12.61
CA VAL A 127 13.87 12.30 -11.48
C VAL A 127 13.37 13.09 -10.28
N PHE A 128 12.28 12.63 -9.67
CA PHE A 128 11.71 13.18 -8.45
C PHE A 128 12.14 12.33 -7.25
N VAL A 129 12.77 12.95 -6.26
CA VAL A 129 13.21 12.25 -5.04
C VAL A 129 12.43 12.75 -3.83
N GLY A 130 11.84 11.81 -3.10
CA GLY A 130 11.12 12.06 -1.84
C GLY A 130 11.60 11.14 -0.73
N LYS A 131 11.36 11.51 0.53
CA LYS A 131 11.79 10.73 1.69
C LYS A 131 10.83 10.83 2.87
N ASP A 132 10.82 9.82 3.73
CA ASP A 132 10.12 9.82 5.01
C ASP A 132 10.91 10.52 6.15
N THR A 133 10.44 10.34 7.39
CA THR A 133 11.00 10.93 8.61
C THR A 133 12.13 10.14 9.27
N ARG A 134 12.57 9.00 8.71
CA ARG A 134 13.66 8.22 9.33
C ARG A 134 14.93 9.06 9.43
N SER A 135 15.69 8.87 10.51
CA SER A 135 16.93 9.59 10.76
C SER A 135 17.96 9.40 9.62
N SER A 136 18.02 8.20 9.05
CA SER A 136 18.89 7.86 7.91
C SER A 136 18.40 8.38 6.57
N SER A 137 17.13 8.81 6.43
CA SER A 137 16.56 9.21 5.16
C SER A 137 17.25 10.45 4.57
N ALA A 138 17.77 11.35 5.40
CA ALA A 138 18.50 12.53 4.92
C ALA A 138 19.77 12.12 4.14
N SER A 139 20.66 11.34 4.75
CA SER A 139 21.90 10.89 4.09
C SER A 139 21.63 9.95 2.91
N LEU A 140 20.65 9.05 3.04
CA LEU A 140 20.32 8.11 1.97
C LEU A 140 19.70 8.81 0.75
N SER A 141 18.85 9.82 0.96
CA SER A 141 18.34 10.65 -0.14
C SER A 141 19.44 11.45 -0.82
N GLN A 142 20.47 11.89 -0.08
CA GLN A 142 21.64 12.53 -0.68
C GLN A 142 22.41 11.56 -1.57
N ALA A 143 22.62 10.31 -1.14
CA ALA A 143 23.25 9.29 -1.99
C ALA A 143 22.45 9.05 -3.30
N VAL A 144 21.11 9.01 -3.24
CA VAL A 144 20.27 8.98 -4.45
C VAL A 144 20.56 10.20 -5.34
N LEU A 145 20.57 11.40 -4.76
CA LEU A 145 20.85 12.63 -5.49
C LEU A 145 22.25 12.65 -6.10
N ASP A 146 23.26 12.08 -5.44
CA ASP A 146 24.61 11.96 -5.99
C ASP A 146 24.63 11.07 -7.25
N GLY A 147 23.78 10.03 -7.27
CA GLY A 147 23.55 9.21 -8.48
C GLY A 147 22.78 9.97 -9.57
N VAL A 148 21.80 10.80 -9.19
CA VAL A 148 20.98 11.59 -10.13
C VAL A 148 21.73 12.81 -10.68
N ALA A 149 22.62 13.41 -9.90
CA ALA A 149 23.35 14.65 -10.17
C ALA A 149 24.21 14.59 -11.45
N ALA A 150 24.44 13.39 -11.98
CA ALA A 150 25.02 13.21 -13.30
C ALA A 150 24.20 13.90 -14.42
N LEU A 151 22.86 14.03 -14.28
CA LEU A 151 21.98 14.28 -15.42
C LEU A 151 20.67 15.07 -15.15
N GLY A 152 20.48 15.64 -13.95
CA GLY A 152 19.37 16.55 -13.59
C GLY A 152 18.19 15.87 -12.86
N GLY A 153 17.87 16.33 -11.66
CA GLY A 153 16.75 15.84 -10.85
C GLY A 153 16.18 16.90 -9.92
N HIS A 154 14.93 16.70 -9.51
CA HIS A 154 14.20 17.56 -8.59
C HIS A 154 13.99 16.85 -7.24
N TYR A 155 14.27 17.56 -6.15
CA TYR A 155 14.16 17.04 -4.79
C TYR A 155 12.95 17.66 -4.08
N TYR A 156 11.99 16.83 -3.66
CA TYR A 156 10.76 17.26 -2.98
C TYR A 156 10.85 17.18 -1.44
N GLY A 157 11.93 16.61 -0.89
CA GLY A 157 12.13 16.54 0.55
C GLY A 157 11.16 15.58 1.25
N LEU A 158 10.58 16.04 2.37
CA LEU A 158 9.69 15.25 3.22
C LEU A 158 8.29 15.14 2.63
N VAL A 159 7.93 13.95 2.16
CA VAL A 159 6.63 13.62 1.55
C VAL A 159 6.19 12.21 1.95
N THR A 160 4.90 11.94 1.94
CA THR A 160 4.40 10.55 2.04
C THR A 160 4.73 9.79 0.76
N THR A 161 4.72 8.45 0.82
CA THR A 161 4.87 7.65 -0.41
C THR A 161 3.82 8.04 -1.46
N PRO A 162 2.50 8.12 -1.13
CA PRO A 162 1.48 8.49 -2.10
C PRO A 162 1.63 9.89 -2.71
N GLN A 163 2.14 10.86 -1.93
CA GLN A 163 2.41 12.20 -2.46
C GLN A 163 3.44 12.18 -3.58
N LEU A 164 4.51 11.39 -3.45
CA LEU A 164 5.51 11.29 -4.51
C LEU A 164 4.93 10.61 -5.77
N HIS A 165 4.18 9.52 -5.59
CA HIS A 165 3.48 8.84 -6.70
C HIS A 165 2.51 9.79 -7.44
N TYR A 166 1.74 10.58 -6.67
CA TYR A 166 0.85 11.60 -7.22
C TYR A 166 1.61 12.64 -8.06
N MET A 167 2.70 13.21 -7.53
CA MET A 167 3.45 14.25 -8.24
C MET A 167 4.11 13.74 -9.52
N VAL A 168 4.63 12.50 -9.51
CA VAL A 168 5.18 11.84 -10.71
C VAL A 168 4.09 11.70 -11.79
N CYS A 169 2.91 11.17 -11.42
CA CYS A 169 1.80 11.02 -12.35
C CYS A 169 1.30 12.37 -12.89
N CYS A 170 1.16 13.39 -12.02
CA CYS A 170 0.76 14.74 -12.42
C CYS A 170 1.74 15.37 -13.42
N GLN A 171 3.04 15.22 -13.19
CA GLN A 171 4.07 15.75 -14.07
C GLN A 171 4.00 15.10 -15.46
N ASN A 172 3.87 13.78 -15.50
CA ASN A 172 3.84 13.02 -16.75
C ASN A 172 2.52 13.14 -17.52
N THR A 173 1.41 13.40 -16.81
CA THR A 173 0.11 13.68 -17.43
C THR A 173 -0.07 15.15 -17.79
N GLN A 174 0.97 15.98 -17.64
CA GLN A 174 0.96 17.42 -17.95
C GLN A 174 -0.17 18.16 -17.24
N GLY A 175 -0.39 17.84 -15.96
CA GLY A 175 -1.40 18.46 -15.14
C GLY A 175 -2.82 17.87 -15.27
N LYS A 176 -3.05 16.91 -16.18
CA LYS A 176 -4.39 16.31 -16.37
C LYS A 176 -4.87 15.56 -15.13
N TYR A 177 -3.99 14.86 -14.42
CA TYR A 177 -4.34 14.16 -13.18
C TYR A 177 -4.43 15.10 -11.96
N GLY A 178 -3.76 16.25 -12.03
CA GLY A 178 -3.67 17.24 -10.95
C GLY A 178 -2.37 18.07 -11.07
N GLU A 179 -2.18 19.04 -10.18
CA GLU A 179 -0.96 19.85 -10.13
C GLU A 179 0.18 19.07 -9.44
N ALA A 180 1.38 19.01 -10.04
CA ALA A 180 2.55 18.23 -9.58
C ALA A 180 3.30 18.87 -8.40
N THR A 181 2.55 19.25 -7.36
CA THR A 181 3.04 19.87 -6.14
C THR A 181 2.34 19.28 -4.92
N VAL A 182 2.97 19.39 -3.74
CA VAL A 182 2.35 19.01 -2.46
C VAL A 182 1.07 19.82 -2.21
N GLU A 183 1.07 21.11 -2.53
CA GLU A 183 -0.14 21.95 -2.48
C GLU A 183 -1.22 21.51 -3.47
N GLY A 184 -0.82 21.04 -4.66
CA GLY A 184 -1.72 20.44 -5.65
C GLY A 184 -2.42 19.20 -5.12
N TYR A 185 -1.67 18.33 -4.44
CA TYR A 185 -2.19 17.15 -3.75
C TYR A 185 -3.23 17.55 -2.69
N TYR A 186 -2.88 18.47 -1.79
CA TYR A 186 -3.82 18.96 -0.76
C TYR A 186 -5.07 19.57 -1.37
N ARG A 187 -4.90 20.41 -2.39
CA ARG A 187 -6.02 21.09 -3.05
C ARG A 187 -6.97 20.07 -3.68
N LYS A 188 -6.44 19.11 -4.44
CA LYS A 188 -7.26 18.07 -5.09
C LYS A 188 -8.08 17.28 -4.07
N LEU A 189 -7.42 16.74 -3.04
CA LEU A 189 -8.07 15.87 -2.05
C LEU A 189 -9.05 16.64 -1.17
N CYS A 190 -8.63 17.75 -0.56
CA CYS A 190 -9.51 18.55 0.31
C CYS A 190 -10.73 19.08 -0.44
N GLN A 191 -10.56 19.56 -1.69
CA GLN A 191 -11.70 20.06 -2.45
C GLN A 191 -12.69 18.94 -2.77
N ALA A 192 -12.21 17.78 -3.22
CA ALA A 192 -13.08 16.64 -3.50
C ALA A 192 -13.83 16.17 -2.23
N PHE A 193 -13.13 16.08 -1.09
CA PHE A 193 -13.72 15.76 0.20
C PHE A 193 -14.83 16.74 0.59
N ILE A 194 -14.56 18.05 0.56
CA ILE A 194 -15.55 19.08 0.90
C ILE A 194 -16.76 19.01 -0.04
N GLN A 195 -16.57 18.74 -1.33
CA GLN A 195 -17.71 18.58 -2.25
C GLN A 195 -18.55 17.33 -1.95
N LEU A 196 -17.92 16.24 -1.49
CA LEU A 196 -18.63 15.03 -1.07
C LEU A 196 -19.47 15.28 0.20
N THR A 197 -18.93 15.99 1.18
CA THR A 197 -19.58 16.18 2.49
C THR A 197 -20.55 17.35 2.56
N LYS A 198 -20.49 18.32 1.63
CA LYS A 198 -21.28 19.56 1.65
C LYS A 198 -22.78 19.40 1.92
N ASN A 199 -23.37 18.29 1.47
CA ASN A 199 -24.81 18.00 1.60
C ASN A 199 -25.10 16.77 2.49
N ALA A 200 -24.13 16.31 3.30
CA ALA A 200 -24.33 15.28 4.30
C ALA A 200 -25.21 15.86 5.42
N SER A 201 -26.53 15.71 5.27
CA SER A 201 -27.54 16.42 6.05
C SER A 201 -27.68 15.98 7.52
N ASN A 202 -26.90 14.99 7.97
CA ASN A 202 -27.10 14.29 9.24
C ASN A 202 -25.84 14.17 10.13
N CYS A 203 -24.72 14.84 9.82
CA CYS A 203 -23.51 14.72 10.66
C CYS A 203 -23.59 15.59 11.92
N THR A 204 -23.64 14.94 13.09
CA THR A 204 -23.38 15.62 14.38
C THR A 204 -21.91 16.02 14.50
N ASP A 205 -21.57 16.93 15.41
CA ASP A 205 -20.17 17.30 15.66
C ASP A 205 -19.33 16.09 16.10
N ASP A 206 -19.92 15.18 16.87
CA ASP A 206 -19.27 13.91 17.26
C ASP A 206 -18.98 13.01 16.05
N GLN A 207 -19.86 13.01 15.03
CA GLN A 207 -19.63 12.26 13.80
C GLN A 207 -18.55 12.88 12.92
N LYS A 208 -18.21 14.15 13.13
CA LYS A 208 -17.11 14.84 12.43
C LYS A 208 -15.76 14.67 13.13
N HIS A 209 -15.71 14.08 14.32
CA HIS A 209 -14.45 13.85 15.03
C HIS A 209 -13.83 12.51 14.64
N LEU A 210 -12.53 12.53 14.37
CA LEU A 210 -11.72 11.34 14.06
C LEU A 210 -10.40 11.41 14.85
N SER A 211 -10.10 10.34 15.57
CA SER A 211 -8.80 10.14 16.22
C SER A 211 -7.84 9.43 15.26
N VAL A 212 -6.68 10.03 14.97
CA VAL A 212 -5.72 9.53 13.96
C VAL A 212 -4.36 9.22 14.58
N ASP A 213 -3.91 7.97 14.44
CA ASP A 213 -2.56 7.52 14.77
C ASP A 213 -1.61 7.84 13.61
N GLY A 214 -0.72 8.80 13.84
CA GLY A 214 0.29 9.18 12.87
C GLY A 214 1.47 8.21 12.77
N ALA A 215 1.52 7.14 13.58
CA ALA A 215 2.63 6.17 13.66
C ALA A 215 4.01 6.77 13.95
N ASN A 216 4.04 8.02 14.45
CA ASN A 216 5.23 8.87 14.52
C ASN A 216 5.91 9.09 13.15
N GLY A 217 5.15 8.94 12.06
CA GLY A 217 5.59 8.98 10.68
C GLY A 217 5.26 10.26 9.93
N ILE A 218 5.59 10.27 8.64
CA ILE A 218 5.42 11.45 7.78
C ILE A 218 3.95 11.79 7.56
N GLY A 219 3.04 10.81 7.59
CA GLY A 219 1.59 11.03 7.46
C GLY A 219 1.04 12.00 8.49
N ALA A 220 1.53 11.94 9.72
CA ALA A 220 1.12 12.82 10.81
C ALA A 220 1.42 14.30 10.50
N LEU A 221 2.62 14.57 9.97
CA LEU A 221 3.02 15.92 9.57
C LEU A 221 2.14 16.44 8.42
N LYS A 222 1.83 15.59 7.44
CA LYS A 222 1.07 15.98 6.25
C LYS A 222 -0.42 16.18 6.53
N VAL A 223 -1.03 15.37 7.39
CA VAL A 223 -2.41 15.61 7.84
C VAL A 223 -2.52 16.93 8.63
N ARG A 224 -1.55 17.25 9.48
CA ARG A 224 -1.51 18.55 10.18
C ARG A 224 -1.46 19.74 9.21
N GLU A 225 -0.70 19.63 8.12
CA GLU A 225 -0.67 20.65 7.06
C GLU A 225 -2.05 20.84 6.38
N MET A 226 -2.89 19.79 6.35
CA MET A 226 -4.24 19.81 5.76
C MET A 226 -5.35 20.23 6.72
N GLU A 227 -5.12 20.15 8.04
CA GLU A 227 -6.13 20.33 9.10
C GLU A 227 -6.97 21.61 8.93
N SER A 228 -6.31 22.74 8.66
CA SER A 228 -6.99 24.04 8.50
C SER A 228 -8.03 24.08 7.37
N ARG A 229 -7.86 23.21 6.36
CA ARG A 229 -8.76 23.08 5.19
C ARG A 229 -9.91 22.12 5.46
N LEU A 230 -9.73 21.18 6.40
CA LEU A 230 -10.67 20.11 6.69
C LEU A 230 -11.58 20.40 7.88
N LYS A 231 -11.11 21.20 8.86
CA LYS A 231 -11.73 21.40 10.19
C LYS A 231 -13.24 21.72 10.21
N THR A 232 -13.81 22.27 9.14
CA THR A 232 -15.25 22.54 9.04
C THR A 232 -16.08 21.27 8.84
N GLU A 233 -15.50 20.30 8.12
CA GLU A 233 -16.14 19.06 7.70
C GLU A 233 -15.62 17.85 8.50
N LEU A 234 -14.36 17.88 8.96
CA LEU A 234 -13.68 16.82 9.70
C LEU A 234 -12.70 17.42 10.73
N GLN A 235 -12.90 17.09 12.00
CA GLN A 235 -12.06 17.47 13.13
C GLN A 235 -11.12 16.31 13.47
N ILE A 236 -9.82 16.52 13.31
CA ILE A 236 -8.81 15.46 13.49
C ILE A 236 -8.09 15.64 14.82
N SER A 237 -8.12 14.62 15.67
CA SER A 237 -7.26 14.53 16.86
C SER A 237 -6.08 13.61 16.57
N LEU A 238 -4.91 14.21 16.34
CA LEU A 238 -3.71 13.47 15.96
C LEU A 238 -2.91 13.03 17.20
N PHE A 239 -2.53 11.75 17.26
CA PHE A 239 -1.62 11.18 18.25
C PHE A 239 -0.49 10.41 17.55
N ASN A 240 0.58 10.09 18.28
CA ASN A 240 1.83 9.57 17.71
C ASN A 240 2.24 10.41 16.49
N ASP A 241 2.41 11.70 16.71
CA ASP A 241 2.55 12.70 15.66
C ASP A 241 4.00 12.97 15.24
N GLY A 242 4.94 12.17 15.76
CA GLY A 242 6.37 12.34 15.56
C GLY A 242 7.02 13.39 16.48
N SER A 243 6.25 14.05 17.36
CA SER A 243 6.82 14.98 18.35
C SER A 243 7.52 14.26 19.51
N LYS A 244 7.02 13.05 19.85
CA LYS A 244 7.54 12.16 20.89
C LYS A 244 7.32 10.72 20.44
N GLY A 245 8.23 9.83 20.82
CA GLY A 245 8.12 8.40 20.49
C GLY A 245 8.94 8.00 19.26
N LYS A 246 8.90 6.71 18.95
CA LYS A 246 9.68 6.07 17.88
C LYS A 246 8.75 5.67 16.72
N LEU A 247 9.21 5.85 15.49
CA LEU A 247 8.49 5.46 14.27
C LEU A 247 8.01 4.00 14.34
N ASN A 248 6.71 3.76 14.10
CA ASN A 248 6.04 2.46 14.13
C ASN A 248 6.18 1.66 15.44
N HIS A 249 6.61 2.28 16.54
CA HIS A 249 6.87 1.56 17.78
C HIS A 249 5.60 1.45 18.63
N GLN A 250 5.00 0.25 18.66
CA GLN A 250 3.75 -0.02 19.37
C GLN A 250 2.59 0.88 18.92
N CYS A 251 2.63 1.33 17.67
CA CYS A 251 1.63 2.15 17.00
C CYS A 251 1.68 1.93 15.48
N GLY A 252 0.72 2.49 14.77
CA GLY A 252 0.60 2.43 13.33
C GLY A 252 -0.17 1.21 12.80
N ALA A 253 -0.54 1.26 11.53
CA ALA A 253 -1.47 0.31 10.90
C ALA A 253 -1.01 -1.15 11.03
N ASP A 254 0.29 -1.42 10.84
CA ASP A 254 0.84 -2.78 10.94
C ASP A 254 0.74 -3.33 12.37
N PHE A 255 1.06 -2.51 13.38
CA PHE A 255 0.91 -2.88 14.79
C PHE A 255 -0.54 -3.19 15.12
N VAL A 256 -1.46 -2.29 14.77
CA VAL A 256 -2.89 -2.45 15.07
C VAL A 256 -3.46 -3.67 14.37
N LYS A 257 -3.13 -3.90 13.08
CA LYS A 257 -3.58 -5.08 12.34
C LYS A 257 -3.05 -6.39 12.91
N VAL A 258 -1.76 -6.44 13.25
CA VAL A 258 -1.10 -7.69 13.68
C VAL A 258 -1.41 -8.01 15.14
N GLN A 259 -1.42 -7.01 16.01
CA GLN A 259 -1.67 -7.19 17.45
C GLN A 259 -3.16 -7.15 17.82
N GLN A 260 -4.01 -6.61 16.94
CA GLN A 260 -5.45 -6.39 17.19
C GLN A 260 -5.69 -5.71 18.53
N ASN A 261 -4.98 -4.61 18.76
CA ASN A 261 -5.02 -3.87 20.00
C ASN A 261 -4.79 -2.38 19.75
N LEU A 262 -5.17 -1.55 20.71
CA LEU A 262 -4.98 -0.10 20.66
C LEU A 262 -3.49 0.26 20.61
N PRO A 263 -3.11 1.27 19.80
CA PRO A 263 -1.76 1.79 19.81
C PRO A 263 -1.42 2.45 21.14
N THR A 264 -0.13 2.56 21.45
CA THR A 264 0.31 3.21 22.69
C THR A 264 0.02 4.70 22.65
N GLY A 265 -0.38 5.27 23.79
CA GLY A 265 -0.56 6.72 23.96
C GLY A 265 -1.95 7.25 23.62
N ILE A 266 -2.93 6.38 23.39
CA ILE A 266 -4.33 6.74 23.20
C ILE A 266 -5.22 6.20 24.33
N THR A 267 -6.20 6.99 24.73
CA THR A 267 -7.38 6.54 25.47
C THR A 267 -8.59 6.91 24.61
N ILE A 268 -9.39 5.93 24.23
CA ILE A 268 -10.56 6.15 23.38
C ILE A 268 -11.85 5.97 24.17
N ASN A 269 -12.86 6.77 23.85
CA ASN A 269 -14.19 6.56 24.38
C ASN A 269 -14.88 5.42 23.62
N PRO A 270 -15.81 4.69 24.26
CA PRO A 270 -16.64 3.71 23.57
C PRO A 270 -17.31 4.29 22.32
N GLY A 271 -17.11 3.62 21.19
CA GLY A 271 -17.65 4.00 19.89
C GLY A 271 -16.95 5.15 19.18
N GLU A 272 -15.85 5.66 19.73
CA GLU A 272 -15.03 6.67 19.08
C GLU A 272 -14.31 6.07 17.86
N ARG A 273 -14.47 6.71 16.71
CA ARG A 273 -13.85 6.26 15.46
C ARG A 273 -12.37 6.63 15.47
N CYS A 274 -11.54 5.63 15.25
CA CYS A 274 -10.10 5.79 15.18
C CYS A 274 -9.53 5.18 13.90
N CYS A 275 -8.42 5.72 13.41
CA CYS A 275 -7.64 5.07 12.37
C CYS A 275 -6.14 5.19 12.63
N SER A 276 -5.37 4.27 12.03
CA SER A 276 -3.91 4.33 12.05
C SER A 276 -3.33 4.32 10.66
N PHE A 277 -2.35 5.19 10.44
CA PHE A 277 -1.46 5.11 9.28
C PHE A 277 -0.26 4.21 9.56
N ASP A 278 0.44 3.78 8.53
CA ASP A 278 1.81 3.30 8.67
C ASP A 278 2.84 4.42 8.45
N GLY A 279 4.12 4.12 8.66
CA GLY A 279 5.18 5.15 8.74
C GLY A 279 5.33 6.05 7.51
N ASP A 280 5.01 5.58 6.30
CA ASP A 280 5.01 6.35 5.05
C ASP A 280 3.63 6.70 4.50
N ALA A 281 2.57 6.39 5.27
CA ALA A 281 1.16 6.63 4.99
C ALA A 281 0.66 6.02 3.66
N ASP A 282 1.11 4.80 3.35
CA ASP A 282 0.57 4.00 2.23
C ASP A 282 -0.45 2.93 2.68
N ARG A 283 -0.70 2.84 3.99
CA ARG A 283 -1.71 1.94 4.59
C ARG A 283 -2.55 2.65 5.64
N ILE A 284 -3.80 2.21 5.73
CA ILE A 284 -4.73 2.64 6.77
C ILE A 284 -5.55 1.47 7.30
N VAL A 285 -5.76 1.44 8.61
CA VAL A 285 -6.78 0.59 9.24
C VAL A 285 -7.62 1.45 10.18
N TYR A 286 -8.90 1.12 10.30
CA TYR A 286 -9.82 1.72 11.26
C TYR A 286 -10.05 0.78 12.44
N TYR A 287 -10.50 1.33 13.56
CA TYR A 287 -10.86 0.56 14.75
C TYR A 287 -11.68 1.42 15.71
N TYR A 288 -12.30 0.76 16.68
CA TYR A 288 -12.95 1.38 17.82
C TYR A 288 -12.95 0.41 19.02
N ALA A 289 -13.32 0.91 20.21
CA ALA A 289 -13.68 0.07 21.34
C ALA A 289 -15.18 0.13 21.58
N ASP A 290 -15.83 -0.99 21.89
CA ASP A 290 -17.25 -1.01 22.24
C ASP A 290 -17.52 -0.54 23.68
N ALA A 291 -18.77 -0.66 24.13
CA ALA A 291 -19.20 -0.24 25.47
C ALA A 291 -18.55 -1.07 26.60
N GLU A 292 -18.17 -2.31 26.29
CA GLU A 292 -17.47 -3.24 27.15
C GLU A 292 -15.95 -3.02 27.13
N GLY A 293 -15.45 -2.15 26.26
CA GLY A 293 -14.03 -1.86 26.07
C GLY A 293 -13.31 -2.89 25.19
N GLN A 294 -14.04 -3.76 24.50
CA GLN A 294 -13.46 -4.71 23.55
C GLN A 294 -13.07 -3.98 22.25
N PHE A 295 -11.88 -4.30 21.75
CA PHE A 295 -11.33 -3.75 20.52
C PHE A 295 -11.95 -4.41 19.29
N HIS A 296 -12.33 -3.58 18.31
CA HIS A 296 -12.87 -4.00 17.02
C HIS A 296 -12.04 -3.42 15.88
N LEU A 297 -11.58 -4.28 14.97
CA LEU A 297 -10.73 -3.90 13.84
C LEU A 297 -11.56 -3.77 12.56
N LEU A 298 -11.35 -2.67 11.84
CA LEU A 298 -11.87 -2.46 10.49
C LEU A 298 -10.71 -2.33 9.52
N ASP A 299 -10.28 -3.46 8.97
CA ASP A 299 -9.09 -3.55 8.13
C ASP A 299 -9.36 -3.26 6.64
N GLY A 300 -8.38 -3.54 5.78
CA GLY A 300 -8.50 -3.29 4.34
C GLY A 300 -9.70 -3.96 3.66
N ASP A 301 -10.18 -5.11 4.13
CA ASP A 301 -11.35 -5.77 3.56
C ASP A 301 -12.65 -5.06 3.97
N LYS A 302 -12.71 -4.53 5.20
CA LYS A 302 -13.80 -3.65 5.67
C LYS A 302 -13.84 -2.34 4.88
N ILE A 303 -12.67 -1.81 4.52
CA ILE A 303 -12.56 -0.62 3.65
C ILE A 303 -13.03 -0.94 2.23
N ALA A 304 -12.56 -2.04 1.63
CA ALA A 304 -12.95 -2.45 0.27
C ALA A 304 -14.46 -2.68 0.15
N THR A 305 -15.07 -3.34 1.14
CA THR A 305 -16.51 -3.61 1.18
C THR A 305 -17.33 -2.33 1.35
N LEU A 306 -16.91 -1.38 2.19
CA LEU A 306 -17.55 -0.08 2.33
C LEU A 306 -17.55 0.70 1.01
N ILE A 307 -16.37 0.85 0.41
CA ILE A 307 -16.17 1.62 -0.82
C ILE A 307 -16.92 0.97 -1.99
N SER A 308 -16.80 -0.35 -2.17
CA SER A 308 -17.50 -1.05 -3.26
C SER A 308 -19.02 -0.99 -3.11
N THR A 309 -19.53 -1.02 -1.88
CA THR A 309 -20.96 -0.82 -1.59
C THR A 309 -21.42 0.57 -1.99
N PHE A 310 -20.70 1.60 -1.55
CA PHE A 310 -21.00 2.98 -1.90
C PHE A 310 -20.97 3.23 -3.42
N LEU A 311 -19.94 2.73 -4.11
CA LEU A 311 -19.82 2.87 -5.57
C LEU A 311 -20.97 2.16 -6.29
N LYS A 312 -21.34 0.93 -5.87
CA LYS A 312 -22.44 0.18 -6.50
C LYS A 312 -23.78 0.89 -6.34
N GLU A 313 -24.06 1.43 -5.16
CA GLU A 313 -25.28 2.22 -4.90
C GLU A 313 -25.32 3.46 -5.80
N LEU A 314 -24.22 4.22 -5.89
CA LEU A 314 -24.14 5.41 -6.74
C LEU A 314 -24.27 5.09 -8.23
N LEU A 315 -23.66 4.02 -8.72
CA LEU A 315 -23.84 3.59 -10.11
C LEU A 315 -25.29 3.25 -10.42
N THR A 316 -25.97 2.57 -9.49
CA THR A 316 -27.39 2.22 -9.61
C THR A 316 -28.24 3.49 -9.67
N GLN A 317 -28.01 4.45 -8.76
CA GLN A 317 -28.71 5.74 -8.75
C GLN A 317 -28.41 6.57 -10.01
N ALA A 318 -27.18 6.53 -10.52
CA ALA A 318 -26.79 7.20 -11.77
C ALA A 318 -27.35 6.50 -13.02
N GLY A 319 -27.86 5.27 -12.90
CA GLY A 319 -28.27 4.44 -14.04
C GLY A 319 -27.10 4.11 -14.97
N LEU A 320 -25.92 3.88 -14.41
CA LEU A 320 -24.70 3.53 -15.16
C LEU A 320 -24.40 2.04 -15.01
N ASP A 321 -24.41 1.32 -16.13
CA ASP A 321 -23.96 -0.08 -16.18
C ASP A 321 -22.43 -0.12 -16.37
N LEU A 322 -21.71 -0.10 -15.25
CA LEU A 322 -20.26 -0.22 -15.16
C LEU A 322 -19.90 -1.42 -14.28
N LYS A 323 -18.91 -2.22 -14.72
CA LYS A 323 -18.50 -3.44 -14.03
C LYS A 323 -17.57 -3.12 -12.86
N ILE A 324 -18.10 -3.24 -11.64
CA ILE A 324 -17.29 -3.24 -10.41
C ILE A 324 -16.76 -4.65 -10.15
N ALA A 325 -15.46 -4.74 -9.89
CA ALA A 325 -14.82 -5.91 -9.30
C ALA A 325 -14.06 -5.54 -8.03
N VAL A 326 -13.95 -6.51 -7.11
CA VAL A 326 -13.12 -6.39 -5.91
C VAL A 326 -11.98 -7.39 -6.00
N VAL A 327 -10.75 -6.91 -5.84
CA VAL A 327 -9.54 -7.71 -5.89
C VAL A 327 -8.96 -7.84 -4.48
N GLN A 328 -8.83 -9.08 -4.02
CA GLN A 328 -8.35 -9.44 -2.69
C GLN A 328 -7.11 -10.33 -2.80
N THR A 329 -6.47 -10.61 -1.66
CA THR A 329 -5.45 -11.66 -1.53
C THR A 329 -6.00 -12.82 -0.71
N ALA A 330 -5.21 -13.88 -0.56
CA ALA A 330 -5.57 -15.00 0.31
C ALA A 330 -5.75 -14.60 1.78
N TYR A 331 -5.20 -13.47 2.23
CA TYR A 331 -5.35 -13.00 3.61
C TYR A 331 -6.72 -12.39 3.92
N ALA A 332 -7.53 -12.12 2.89
CA ALA A 332 -8.86 -11.59 3.12
C ALA A 332 -9.71 -12.55 3.92
N ASN A 333 -10.48 -12.03 4.89
CA ASN A 333 -11.38 -12.86 5.68
C ASN A 333 -12.43 -13.49 4.78
N GLY A 334 -12.70 -14.79 4.95
CA GLY A 334 -13.70 -15.49 4.17
C GLY A 334 -15.06 -14.79 4.19
N SER A 335 -15.49 -14.23 5.32
CA SER A 335 -16.76 -13.50 5.41
C SER A 335 -16.83 -12.29 4.48
N SER A 336 -15.72 -11.56 4.30
CA SER A 336 -15.68 -10.42 3.38
C SER A 336 -15.92 -10.85 1.93
N THR A 337 -15.31 -11.96 1.50
CA THR A 337 -15.49 -12.54 0.16
C THR A 337 -16.93 -13.00 -0.04
N HIS A 338 -17.51 -13.74 0.91
CA HIS A 338 -18.90 -14.18 0.82
C HIS A 338 -19.88 -13.00 0.81
N TYR A 339 -19.65 -11.96 1.64
CA TYR A 339 -20.48 -10.75 1.60
C TYR A 339 -20.46 -10.10 0.21
N LEU A 340 -19.28 -9.97 -0.40
CA LEU A 340 -19.12 -9.40 -1.74
C LEU A 340 -19.82 -10.23 -2.83
N GLU A 341 -19.68 -11.55 -2.79
CA GLU A 341 -20.24 -12.47 -3.79
C GLU A 341 -21.75 -12.71 -3.61
N ASP A 342 -22.18 -13.02 -2.40
CA ASP A 342 -23.53 -13.53 -2.12
C ASP A 342 -24.53 -12.41 -1.82
N THR A 343 -24.12 -11.44 -0.99
CA THR A 343 -24.98 -10.32 -0.56
C THR A 343 -24.91 -9.18 -1.56
N MET A 344 -23.71 -8.63 -1.74
CA MET A 344 -23.49 -7.50 -2.62
C MET A 344 -23.59 -7.89 -4.08
N LYS A 345 -23.36 -9.15 -4.46
CA LYS A 345 -23.40 -9.61 -5.85
C LYS A 345 -22.57 -8.69 -6.76
N VAL A 346 -21.33 -8.40 -6.35
CA VAL A 346 -20.39 -7.71 -7.24
C VAL A 346 -20.11 -8.58 -8.46
N ARG A 347 -19.73 -7.99 -9.59
CA ARG A 347 -19.59 -8.77 -10.83
C ARG A 347 -18.52 -9.86 -10.70
N LYS A 348 -17.45 -9.56 -9.96
CA LYS A 348 -16.35 -10.49 -9.71
C LYS A 348 -15.62 -10.13 -8.42
N VAL A 349 -15.38 -11.14 -7.58
CA VAL A 349 -14.29 -11.11 -6.59
C VAL A 349 -13.12 -11.91 -7.16
N ARG A 350 -11.91 -11.35 -7.10
CA ARG A 350 -10.70 -11.96 -7.65
C ARG A 350 -9.62 -12.04 -6.57
N CYS A 351 -9.13 -13.25 -6.31
CA CYS A 351 -7.97 -13.46 -5.45
C CYS A 351 -6.68 -13.39 -6.29
N THR A 352 -5.68 -12.67 -5.80
CA THR A 352 -4.35 -12.55 -6.42
C THR A 352 -3.24 -12.84 -5.40
N LYS A 353 -2.00 -12.96 -5.88
CA LYS A 353 -0.83 -13.06 -4.99
C LYS A 353 -0.69 -11.79 -4.15
N THR A 354 -0.14 -11.91 -2.95
CA THR A 354 0.18 -10.77 -2.09
C THR A 354 1.12 -9.79 -2.78
N GLY A 355 0.90 -8.50 -2.57
CA GLY A 355 1.68 -7.41 -3.13
C GLY A 355 0.88 -6.60 -4.14
N VAL A 356 0.82 -5.29 -3.89
CA VAL A 356 0.02 -4.31 -4.63
C VAL A 356 0.19 -4.34 -6.15
N LYS A 357 1.34 -4.77 -6.67
CA LYS A 357 1.56 -4.93 -8.11
C LYS A 357 0.57 -5.93 -8.74
N HIS A 358 0.32 -7.04 -8.06
CA HIS A 358 -0.59 -8.08 -8.55
C HIS A 358 -2.05 -7.63 -8.44
N LEU A 359 -2.41 -6.99 -7.32
CA LEU A 359 -3.75 -6.46 -7.11
C LEU A 359 -4.07 -5.36 -8.13
N HIS A 360 -3.18 -4.39 -8.29
CA HIS A 360 -3.32 -3.27 -9.21
C HIS A 360 -3.47 -3.74 -10.66
N HIS A 361 -2.60 -4.67 -11.12
CA HIS A 361 -2.69 -5.21 -12.48
C HIS A 361 -4.04 -5.91 -12.73
N ALA A 362 -4.52 -6.68 -11.76
CA ALA A 362 -5.82 -7.34 -11.87
C ALA A 362 -7.00 -6.36 -11.82
N ALA A 363 -6.88 -5.27 -11.06
CA ALA A 363 -7.92 -4.23 -10.95
C ALA A 363 -8.09 -3.43 -12.26
N LEU A 364 -7.03 -3.25 -13.05
CA LEU A 364 -7.06 -2.57 -14.35
C LEU A 364 -7.92 -3.28 -15.42
N GLU A 365 -8.28 -4.56 -15.23
CA GLU A 365 -9.12 -5.31 -16.19
C GLU A 365 -10.61 -4.95 -16.13
N PHE A 366 -11.02 -4.12 -15.18
CA PHE A 366 -12.42 -3.80 -14.90
C PHE A 366 -12.73 -2.32 -15.15
N ASP A 367 -14.02 -1.99 -15.31
CA ASP A 367 -14.43 -0.59 -15.44
C ASP A 367 -14.11 0.18 -14.16
N ILE A 368 -14.34 -0.47 -13.01
CA ILE A 368 -13.99 -0.01 -11.67
C ILE A 368 -13.38 -1.19 -10.91
N GLY A 369 -12.11 -1.11 -10.57
CA GLY A 369 -11.39 -2.12 -9.79
C GLY A 369 -11.08 -1.62 -8.40
N VAL A 370 -11.77 -2.14 -7.37
CA VAL A 370 -11.48 -1.87 -5.96
C VAL A 370 -10.48 -2.92 -5.49
N TYR A 371 -9.35 -2.52 -4.91
CA TYR A 371 -8.41 -3.49 -4.36
C TYR A 371 -7.83 -3.02 -3.04
N PHE A 372 -7.86 -3.90 -2.04
CA PHE A 372 -7.19 -3.69 -0.76
C PHE A 372 -6.60 -5.01 -0.29
N GLU A 373 -5.44 -4.94 0.36
CA GLU A 373 -4.96 -6.01 1.22
C GLU A 373 -5.48 -5.79 2.64
N ALA A 374 -5.70 -6.87 3.40
CA ALA A 374 -6.13 -6.82 4.81
C ALA A 374 -5.19 -5.98 5.72
N ASN A 375 -3.98 -5.65 5.27
CA ASN A 375 -3.05 -4.76 5.98
C ASN A 375 -3.37 -3.26 5.82
N GLY A 376 -4.41 -2.91 5.06
CA GLY A 376 -4.83 -1.53 4.84
C GLY A 376 -4.24 -0.85 3.59
N HIS A 377 -3.40 -1.53 2.80
CA HIS A 377 -2.89 -0.98 1.54
C HIS A 377 -3.89 -1.26 0.41
N GLY A 378 -4.43 -0.22 -0.22
CA GLY A 378 -5.31 -0.38 -1.37
C GLY A 378 -5.79 0.93 -1.95
N THR A 379 -6.52 0.87 -3.05
CA THR A 379 -7.20 2.02 -3.67
C THR A 379 -8.26 1.52 -4.66
N VAL A 380 -8.86 2.43 -5.42
CA VAL A 380 -9.79 2.13 -6.52
C VAL A 380 -9.24 2.69 -7.82
N LEU A 381 -9.34 1.89 -8.87
CA LEU A 381 -9.01 2.30 -10.24
C LEU A 381 -10.27 2.45 -11.07
N PHE A 382 -10.31 3.48 -11.90
CA PHE A 382 -11.38 3.71 -12.86
C PHE A 382 -10.81 3.64 -14.27
N SER A 383 -11.43 2.84 -15.12
CA SER A 383 -11.07 2.83 -16.54
C SER A 383 -11.41 4.18 -17.20
N ASN A 384 -10.69 4.53 -18.27
CA ASN A 384 -11.01 5.71 -19.07
C ASN A 384 -12.48 5.73 -19.53
N VAL A 385 -13.06 4.55 -19.81
CA VAL A 385 -14.47 4.42 -20.22
C VAL A 385 -15.42 4.78 -19.08
N ALA A 386 -15.12 4.32 -17.85
CA ALA A 386 -15.89 4.65 -16.66
C ALA A 386 -15.84 6.16 -16.38
N GLU A 387 -14.64 6.75 -16.36
CA GLU A 387 -14.46 8.18 -16.13
C GLU A 387 -15.20 9.04 -17.16
N GLN A 388 -15.10 8.68 -18.45
CA GLN A 388 -15.80 9.41 -19.52
C GLN A 388 -17.31 9.32 -19.39
N LYS A 389 -17.88 8.14 -19.09
CA LYS A 389 -19.33 7.97 -18.90
C LYS A 389 -19.85 8.78 -17.72
N ILE A 390 -19.13 8.76 -16.59
CA ILE A 390 -19.48 9.54 -15.40
C ILE A 390 -19.41 11.04 -15.74
N GLN A 391 -18.34 11.49 -16.40
CA GLN A 391 -18.17 12.89 -16.77
C GLN A 391 -19.24 13.37 -17.76
N GLN A 392 -19.59 12.55 -18.77
CA GLN A 392 -20.66 12.87 -19.71
C GLN A 392 -22.00 13.06 -19.00
N LEU A 393 -22.34 12.18 -18.06
CA LEU A 393 -23.58 12.26 -17.30
C LEU A 393 -23.66 13.53 -16.43
N THR A 394 -22.55 13.98 -15.84
CA THR A 394 -22.52 15.25 -15.09
C THR A 394 -22.78 16.49 -15.96
N LYS A 395 -22.46 16.42 -17.26
CA LYS A 395 -22.58 17.54 -18.21
C LYS A 395 -23.87 17.51 -19.03
N ASP A 396 -24.62 16.41 -19.03
CA ASP A 396 -25.86 16.29 -19.79
C ASP A 396 -26.97 17.17 -19.19
N PRO A 397 -27.49 18.17 -19.94
CA PRO A 397 -28.58 19.03 -19.47
C PRO A 397 -29.92 18.30 -19.37
N ASN A 398 -30.10 17.14 -20.00
CA ASN A 398 -31.35 16.38 -20.01
C ASN A 398 -31.43 15.33 -18.91
N THR A 399 -30.36 15.16 -18.12
CA THR A 399 -30.33 14.20 -17.01
C THR A 399 -31.06 14.77 -15.80
N ASN A 400 -31.90 13.95 -15.16
CA ASN A 400 -32.64 14.35 -13.96
C ASN A 400 -31.71 14.63 -12.76
N ASP A 401 -32.22 15.38 -11.78
CA ASP A 401 -31.40 15.86 -10.66
C ASP A 401 -30.80 14.76 -9.79
N GLU A 402 -31.52 13.64 -9.60
CA GLU A 402 -31.05 12.52 -8.79
C GLU A 402 -29.86 11.81 -9.45
N ARG A 403 -30.00 11.43 -10.72
CA ARG A 403 -28.92 10.80 -11.50
C ARG A 403 -27.72 11.72 -11.61
N LYS A 404 -27.97 13.02 -11.82
CA LYS A 404 -26.90 14.02 -11.90
C LYS A 404 -26.17 14.18 -10.57
N ARG A 405 -26.89 14.15 -9.44
CA ARG A 405 -26.30 14.15 -8.09
C ARG A 405 -25.43 12.91 -7.86
N ALA A 406 -25.92 11.72 -8.21
CA ALA A 406 -25.14 10.48 -8.10
C ALA A 406 -23.88 10.52 -8.97
N ALA A 407 -23.97 11.04 -10.20
CA ALA A 407 -22.83 11.23 -11.10
C ALA A 407 -21.80 12.23 -10.54
N LEU A 408 -22.25 13.32 -9.90
CA LEU A 408 -21.38 14.29 -9.25
C LEU A 408 -20.68 13.69 -8.02
N LEU A 409 -21.37 12.87 -7.23
CA LEU A 409 -20.76 12.12 -6.12
C LEU A 409 -19.69 11.17 -6.66
N LEU A 410 -19.99 10.37 -7.69
CA LEU A 410 -19.00 9.50 -8.35
C LEU A 410 -17.78 10.28 -8.86
N GLN A 411 -17.99 11.44 -9.49
CA GLN A 411 -16.90 12.28 -9.98
C GLN A 411 -16.01 12.80 -8.84
N ASN A 412 -16.60 13.26 -7.74
CA ASN A 412 -15.82 13.69 -6.58
C ASN A 412 -15.15 12.51 -5.86
N THR A 413 -15.76 11.32 -5.86
CA THR A 413 -15.13 10.07 -5.39
C THR A 413 -13.89 9.74 -6.22
N ILE A 414 -13.94 9.84 -7.55
CA ILE A 414 -12.75 9.68 -8.41
C ILE A 414 -11.66 10.70 -8.05
N ASN A 415 -12.04 11.94 -7.74
CA ASN A 415 -11.09 13.01 -7.44
C ASN A 415 -10.44 12.91 -6.05
N VAL A 416 -11.14 12.35 -5.05
CA VAL A 416 -10.57 12.13 -3.71
C VAL A 416 -9.73 10.86 -3.67
N ILE A 417 -9.98 9.88 -4.55
CA ILE A 417 -9.20 8.63 -4.64
C ILE A 417 -7.85 8.88 -5.32
N ASN A 418 -6.79 8.39 -4.70
CA ASN A 418 -5.49 8.32 -5.34
C ASN A 418 -5.39 7.04 -6.20
N GLN A 419 -5.59 7.17 -7.51
CA GLN A 419 -5.52 6.05 -8.45
C GLN A 419 -4.07 5.58 -8.75
N THR A 420 -3.03 6.23 -8.22
CA THR A 420 -1.63 5.90 -8.53
C THR A 420 -1.08 4.78 -7.65
N VAL A 421 -1.42 4.79 -6.36
CA VAL A 421 -0.98 3.83 -5.33
C VAL A 421 -1.94 3.93 -4.15
N GLY A 422 -1.92 2.94 -3.25
CA GLY A 422 -2.69 3.05 -2.01
C GLY A 422 -2.22 4.24 -1.18
N ASP A 423 -3.18 4.99 -0.64
CA ASP A 423 -2.96 6.30 -0.05
C ASP A 423 -3.82 6.46 1.20
N ALA A 424 -3.18 6.32 2.35
CA ALA A 424 -3.86 6.31 3.63
C ALA A 424 -4.65 7.61 3.90
N ILE A 425 -4.18 8.76 3.42
CA ILE A 425 -4.85 10.05 3.63
C ILE A 425 -6.04 10.18 2.68
N SER A 426 -5.88 9.77 1.41
CA SER A 426 -6.96 9.71 0.43
C SER A 426 -8.08 8.75 0.88
N ASP A 427 -7.70 7.56 1.34
CA ASP A 427 -8.61 6.53 1.83
C ASP A 427 -9.35 7.01 3.10
N MET A 428 -8.64 7.63 4.06
CA MET A 428 -9.26 8.28 5.22
C MET A 428 -10.35 9.25 4.78
N LEU A 429 -10.01 10.21 3.91
CA LEU A 429 -10.99 11.22 3.45
C LEU A 429 -12.19 10.59 2.74
N LEU A 430 -11.97 9.54 1.93
CA LEU A 430 -13.07 8.83 1.29
C LEU A 430 -13.96 8.11 2.29
N ILE A 431 -13.38 7.38 3.24
CA ILE A 431 -14.12 6.65 4.28
C ILE A 431 -14.96 7.63 5.10
N GLU A 432 -14.35 8.71 5.58
CA GLU A 432 -15.04 9.76 6.33
C GLU A 432 -16.18 10.39 5.51
N ALA A 433 -15.97 10.63 4.22
CA ALA A 433 -17.02 11.13 3.34
C ALA A 433 -18.17 10.13 3.16
N ILE A 434 -17.88 8.83 3.02
CA ILE A 434 -18.90 7.79 2.89
C ILE A 434 -19.73 7.69 4.17
N LEU A 435 -19.06 7.64 5.34
CA LEU A 435 -19.74 7.58 6.64
C LEU A 435 -20.63 8.81 6.86
N ALA A 436 -20.14 10.00 6.50
CA ALA A 436 -20.91 11.24 6.56
C ALA A 436 -22.14 11.21 5.63
N ILE A 437 -21.95 10.85 4.36
CA ILE A 437 -23.04 10.78 3.36
C ILE A 437 -24.10 9.77 3.78
N LYS A 438 -23.69 8.63 4.34
CA LYS A 438 -24.60 7.58 4.80
C LYS A 438 -25.20 7.84 6.18
N GLY A 439 -24.67 8.79 6.95
CA GLY A 439 -25.00 8.96 8.37
C GLY A 439 -24.71 7.70 9.19
N MET A 440 -23.65 6.98 8.82
CA MET A 440 -23.31 5.66 9.36
C MET A 440 -22.28 5.78 10.48
N THR A 441 -22.50 5.10 11.60
CA THR A 441 -21.50 4.99 12.68
C THR A 441 -20.43 3.95 12.36
N VAL A 442 -19.31 3.95 13.07
CA VAL A 442 -18.24 2.94 12.88
C VAL A 442 -18.74 1.52 13.19
N GLN A 443 -19.64 1.36 14.17
CA GLN A 443 -20.27 0.08 14.50
C GLN A 443 -21.20 -0.39 13.38
N GLN A 444 -22.00 0.52 12.81
CA GLN A 444 -22.85 0.17 11.67
C GLN A 444 -22.04 -0.20 10.42
N TRP A 445 -20.85 0.38 10.25
CA TRP A 445 -19.89 -0.07 9.23
C TRP A 445 -19.34 -1.46 9.57
N ASP A 446 -18.98 -1.71 10.82
CA ASP A 446 -18.51 -3.03 11.24
C ASP A 446 -19.58 -4.13 11.04
N ASP A 447 -20.83 -3.80 11.36
CA ASP A 447 -22.01 -4.67 11.25
C ASP A 447 -22.41 -5.04 9.80
N ILE A 448 -21.76 -4.47 8.77
CA ILE A 448 -22.02 -4.85 7.37
C ILE A 448 -21.83 -6.36 7.17
N TYR A 449 -20.84 -6.96 7.83
CA TYR A 449 -20.66 -8.40 7.95
C TYR A 449 -19.76 -8.75 9.13
N THR A 450 -19.92 -9.94 9.70
CA THR A 450 -19.07 -10.41 10.81
C THR A 450 -17.91 -11.25 10.27
N ASP A 451 -16.68 -10.89 10.63
CA ASP A 451 -15.50 -11.67 10.31
C ASP A 451 -15.55 -13.06 10.95
N LEU A 452 -15.02 -14.07 10.26
CA LEU A 452 -14.65 -15.31 10.93
C LEU A 452 -13.49 -15.04 11.89
N PRO A 453 -13.52 -15.61 13.10
CA PRO A 453 -12.33 -15.68 13.95
C PRO A 453 -11.13 -16.20 13.17
N ASN A 454 -10.01 -15.48 13.25
CA ASN A 454 -8.82 -15.75 12.45
C ASN A 454 -7.53 -15.52 13.24
N ARG A 455 -6.45 -16.15 12.77
CA ARG A 455 -5.13 -16.09 13.38
C ARG A 455 -4.04 -16.14 12.31
N GLN A 456 -3.04 -15.28 12.48
CA GLN A 456 -1.81 -15.30 11.68
C GLN A 456 -0.60 -15.61 12.55
N LEU A 457 0.19 -16.60 12.16
CA LEU A 457 1.43 -17.00 12.82
C LEU A 457 2.61 -16.97 11.85
N LYS A 458 3.81 -16.99 12.42
CA LYS A 458 5.07 -17.11 11.66
C LYS A 458 5.85 -18.31 12.16
N VAL A 459 6.34 -19.12 11.22
CA VAL A 459 7.24 -20.25 11.48
C VAL A 459 8.61 -19.91 10.92
N LYS A 460 9.64 -19.94 11.76
CA LYS A 460 11.02 -19.73 11.33
C LYS A 460 11.51 -20.97 10.59
N VAL A 461 12.17 -20.77 9.45
CA VAL A 461 12.77 -21.83 8.63
C VAL A 461 14.20 -21.42 8.28
N SER A 462 15.06 -22.39 7.94
CA SER A 462 16.45 -22.09 7.54
C SER A 462 16.54 -21.39 6.18
N ASP A 463 15.62 -21.71 5.27
CA ASP A 463 15.48 -21.08 3.97
C ASP A 463 14.00 -21.03 3.60
N ARG A 464 13.43 -19.83 3.48
CA ARG A 464 12.02 -19.66 3.09
C ARG A 464 11.67 -20.24 1.72
N ARG A 465 12.64 -20.39 0.82
CA ARG A 465 12.44 -20.92 -0.56
C ARG A 465 12.12 -22.40 -0.59
N VAL A 466 12.16 -23.07 0.56
CA VAL A 466 11.67 -24.45 0.70
C VAL A 466 10.15 -24.56 0.46
N VAL A 467 9.40 -23.47 0.61
CA VAL A 467 7.97 -23.40 0.34
C VAL A 467 7.70 -22.59 -0.92
N ASP A 468 7.27 -23.27 -1.98
CA ASP A 468 6.68 -22.65 -3.16
C ASP A 468 5.16 -22.77 -3.13
N THR A 469 4.48 -21.83 -3.78
CA THR A 469 3.02 -21.77 -3.79
C THR A 469 2.45 -21.55 -5.20
N ALA A 470 1.20 -21.98 -5.37
CA ALA A 470 0.38 -21.79 -6.56
C ALA A 470 -1.00 -21.26 -6.18
N ASP A 471 -1.84 -20.99 -7.19
CA ASP A 471 -3.23 -20.56 -7.02
C ASP A 471 -3.39 -19.32 -6.10
N ALA A 472 -2.80 -18.19 -6.53
CA ALA A 472 -2.77 -16.95 -5.73
C ALA A 472 -2.17 -17.15 -4.32
N GLU A 473 -1.16 -18.02 -4.22
CA GLU A 473 -0.49 -18.41 -2.97
C GLU A 473 -1.37 -19.16 -1.95
N ARG A 474 -2.54 -19.67 -2.38
CA ARG A 474 -3.47 -20.42 -1.51
C ARG A 474 -3.09 -21.88 -1.36
N ARG A 475 -2.25 -22.41 -2.25
CA ARG A 475 -1.80 -23.82 -2.22
C ARG A 475 -0.29 -23.92 -2.21
N ALA A 476 0.28 -24.64 -1.25
CA ALA A 476 1.67 -25.06 -1.27
C ALA A 476 1.90 -26.10 -2.36
N VAL A 477 3.00 -25.95 -3.10
CA VAL A 477 3.49 -26.88 -4.13
C VAL A 477 4.67 -27.69 -3.58
N SER A 478 5.52 -27.04 -2.79
CA SER A 478 6.63 -27.64 -2.08
C SER A 478 6.60 -27.20 -0.60
N PRO A 479 7.16 -28.01 0.32
CA PRO A 479 7.57 -29.39 0.14
C PRO A 479 6.37 -30.33 -0.11
N ALA A 480 6.62 -31.46 -0.78
CA ALA A 480 5.58 -32.46 -1.05
C ALA A 480 4.95 -32.98 0.26
N GLY A 481 3.62 -33.14 0.28
CA GLY A 481 2.88 -33.56 1.47
C GLY A 481 2.40 -32.42 2.36
N LEU A 482 2.95 -31.20 2.24
CA LEU A 482 2.55 -30.07 3.07
C LEU A 482 1.11 -29.63 2.79
N GLN A 483 0.72 -29.52 1.51
CA GLN A 483 -0.64 -29.12 1.17
C GLN A 483 -1.67 -30.18 1.55
N GLU A 484 -1.35 -31.46 1.38
CA GLU A 484 -2.21 -32.58 1.78
C GLU A 484 -2.43 -32.60 3.30
N ALA A 485 -1.38 -32.28 4.08
CA ALA A 485 -1.49 -32.11 5.52
C ALA A 485 -2.43 -30.94 5.85
N ILE A 486 -2.24 -29.76 5.24
CA ILE A 486 -3.10 -28.58 5.46
C ILE A 486 -4.57 -28.91 5.12
N ASP A 487 -4.82 -29.49 3.95
CA ASP A 487 -6.17 -29.86 3.50
C ASP A 487 -6.85 -30.86 4.48
N SER A 488 -6.07 -31.75 5.10
CA SER A 488 -6.57 -32.71 6.10
C SER A 488 -6.87 -32.05 7.44
N LEU A 489 -6.07 -31.07 7.87
CA LEU A 489 -6.30 -30.30 9.10
C LEU A 489 -7.54 -29.41 8.97
N VAL A 490 -7.67 -28.69 7.85
CA VAL A 490 -8.82 -27.81 7.58
C VAL A 490 -10.15 -28.58 7.67
N LYS A 491 -10.22 -29.81 7.16
CA LYS A 491 -11.43 -30.66 7.21
C LYS A 491 -11.91 -31.00 8.62
N LYS A 492 -11.06 -30.89 9.65
CA LYS A 492 -11.45 -31.15 11.05
C LYS A 492 -12.28 -30.02 11.65
N HIS A 493 -12.27 -28.84 11.03
CA HIS A 493 -12.87 -27.62 11.56
C HIS A 493 -14.01 -27.12 10.65
N LYS A 494 -14.99 -26.44 11.22
CA LYS A 494 -16.14 -25.90 10.48
C LYS A 494 -15.85 -24.50 9.96
N LYS A 495 -16.34 -24.20 8.74
CA LYS A 495 -16.11 -22.91 8.06
C LYS A 495 -14.63 -22.51 8.06
N ALA A 496 -13.76 -23.51 7.96
CA ALA A 496 -12.34 -23.33 8.17
C ALA A 496 -11.60 -23.17 6.85
N ARG A 497 -10.56 -22.36 6.89
CA ARG A 497 -9.60 -22.21 5.78
C ARG A 497 -8.24 -21.91 6.36
N SER A 498 -7.21 -22.50 5.78
CA SER A 498 -5.82 -22.21 6.13
C SER A 498 -4.93 -22.32 4.89
N PHE A 499 -3.89 -21.51 4.85
CA PHE A 499 -2.86 -21.56 3.83
C PHE A 499 -1.51 -21.10 4.41
N VAL A 500 -0.44 -21.40 3.68
CA VAL A 500 0.93 -21.05 4.06
C VAL A 500 1.65 -20.44 2.88
N ARG A 501 2.55 -19.48 3.14
CA ARG A 501 3.40 -18.88 2.10
C ARG A 501 4.74 -18.39 2.66
N PRO A 502 5.81 -18.36 1.86
CA PRO A 502 7.07 -17.76 2.27
C PRO A 502 6.93 -16.25 2.47
N SER A 503 7.59 -15.69 3.49
CA SER A 503 7.71 -14.24 3.64
C SER A 503 8.57 -13.65 2.51
N GLY A 504 8.28 -12.43 2.08
CA GLY A 504 9.07 -11.74 1.05
C GLY A 504 10.34 -11.09 1.58
N THR A 505 10.43 -10.87 2.89
CA THR A 505 11.48 -10.08 3.56
C THR A 505 12.26 -10.83 4.63
N GLU A 506 11.76 -11.97 5.11
CA GLU A 506 12.35 -12.72 6.22
C GLU A 506 12.41 -14.21 5.90
N ASP A 507 13.30 -14.97 6.54
CA ASP A 507 13.35 -16.44 6.47
C ASP A 507 12.31 -17.09 7.39
N VAL A 508 11.05 -16.78 7.09
CA VAL A 508 9.88 -17.32 7.78
C VAL A 508 8.80 -17.71 6.78
N VAL A 509 7.98 -18.68 7.16
CA VAL A 509 6.74 -19.05 6.48
C VAL A 509 5.59 -18.48 7.30
N ARG A 510 4.69 -17.74 6.63
CA ARG A 510 3.48 -17.19 7.24
C ARG A 510 2.38 -18.24 7.16
N VAL A 511 1.69 -18.43 8.27
CA VAL A 511 0.54 -19.33 8.42
C VAL A 511 -0.67 -18.48 8.71
N TYR A 512 -1.74 -18.66 7.94
CA TYR A 512 -3.03 -18.04 8.19
C TYR A 512 -4.07 -19.13 8.43
N ALA A 513 -4.96 -18.93 9.41
CA ALA A 513 -6.13 -19.77 9.61
C ALA A 513 -7.34 -18.93 10.02
N GLU A 514 -8.52 -19.32 9.54
CA GLU A 514 -9.82 -18.82 9.98
C GLU A 514 -10.75 -20.01 10.25
N SER A 515 -11.72 -19.84 11.15
CA SER A 515 -12.71 -20.87 11.50
C SER A 515 -13.96 -20.26 12.13
N GLU A 516 -14.96 -21.08 12.46
CA GLU A 516 -16.22 -20.66 13.10
C GLU A 516 -16.07 -20.07 14.51
N THR A 517 -15.04 -20.49 15.28
CA THR A 517 -14.76 -19.97 16.64
C THR A 517 -13.28 -19.63 16.80
N GLN A 518 -12.95 -18.77 17.77
CA GLN A 518 -11.57 -18.36 18.04
C GLN A 518 -10.70 -19.55 18.47
N GLU A 519 -11.22 -20.44 19.33
CA GLU A 519 -10.51 -21.64 19.78
C GLU A 519 -10.19 -22.56 18.60
N SER A 520 -11.12 -22.67 17.65
CA SER A 520 -10.91 -23.49 16.46
C SER A 520 -9.93 -22.86 15.48
N ALA A 521 -9.92 -21.54 15.31
CA ALA A 521 -8.98 -20.84 14.45
C ALA A 521 -7.56 -20.92 15.02
N ASP A 522 -7.43 -20.77 16.35
CA ASP A 522 -6.16 -20.87 17.08
C ASP A 522 -5.58 -22.27 17.05
N ALA A 523 -6.42 -23.30 17.26
CA ALA A 523 -6.03 -24.70 17.12
C ALA A 523 -5.56 -25.01 15.69
N LEU A 524 -6.31 -24.60 14.67
CA LEU A 524 -5.94 -24.82 13.27
C LEU A 524 -4.64 -24.12 12.90
N ALA A 525 -4.45 -22.85 13.31
CA ALA A 525 -3.21 -22.11 13.08
C ALA A 525 -2.00 -22.80 13.72
N HIS A 526 -2.17 -23.33 14.94
CA HIS A 526 -1.13 -24.09 15.64
C HIS A 526 -0.80 -25.41 14.93
N GLU A 527 -1.82 -26.22 14.61
CA GLU A 527 -1.64 -27.51 13.92
C GLU A 527 -0.94 -27.33 12.56
N VAL A 528 -1.33 -26.31 11.78
CA VAL A 528 -0.71 -26.01 10.49
C VAL A 528 0.72 -25.49 10.68
N SER A 529 0.98 -24.68 11.72
CA SER A 529 2.34 -24.23 12.04
C SER A 529 3.27 -25.41 12.40
N LEU A 530 2.77 -26.42 13.11
CA LEU A 530 3.51 -27.66 13.38
C LEU A 530 3.79 -28.46 12.09
N ALA A 531 2.82 -28.54 11.18
CA ALA A 531 3.02 -29.19 9.89
C ALA A 531 4.11 -28.49 9.06
N VAL A 532 4.10 -27.15 9.02
CA VAL A 532 5.17 -26.36 8.38
C VAL A 532 6.51 -26.62 9.07
N TYR A 533 6.59 -26.53 10.39
CA TYR A 533 7.84 -26.74 11.13
C TYR A 533 8.45 -28.12 10.82
N ARG A 534 7.64 -29.17 10.76
CA ARG A 534 8.10 -30.55 10.53
C ARG A 534 8.44 -30.85 9.08
N LEU A 535 7.66 -30.35 8.13
CA LEU A 535 7.79 -30.70 6.71
C LEU A 535 8.69 -29.73 5.94
N ALA A 536 8.76 -28.47 6.37
CA ALA A 536 9.49 -27.39 5.70
C ALA A 536 10.80 -27.00 6.41
N GLY A 537 11.32 -27.85 7.30
CA GLY A 537 12.62 -27.61 7.95
C GLY A 537 12.60 -26.42 8.91
N GLY A 538 11.61 -26.37 9.80
CA GLY A 538 11.51 -25.36 10.84
C GLY A 538 12.75 -25.31 11.75
N VAL A 539 13.10 -24.12 12.20
CA VAL A 539 14.27 -23.88 13.07
C VAL A 539 13.89 -23.08 14.31
N GLY A 540 14.64 -23.27 15.39
CA GLY A 540 14.35 -22.65 16.68
C GLY A 540 13.23 -23.37 17.42
N ASP A 541 12.49 -22.65 18.27
CA ASP A 541 11.45 -23.23 19.10
C ASP A 541 10.28 -23.76 18.26
N GLU A 542 9.83 -24.98 18.58
CA GLU A 542 8.63 -25.56 17.98
C GLU A 542 7.39 -24.69 18.33
N PRO A 543 6.47 -24.46 17.38
CA PRO A 543 5.24 -23.72 17.62
C PRO A 543 4.46 -24.25 18.83
N LYS A 544 4.14 -23.38 19.77
CA LYS A 544 3.37 -23.70 20.97
C LYS A 544 1.88 -23.44 20.75
N PRO A 545 0.99 -24.17 21.45
CA PRO A 545 -0.43 -23.85 21.46
C PRO A 545 -0.68 -22.41 21.89
N LEU A 546 -1.67 -21.77 21.29
CA LEU A 546 -2.17 -20.47 21.71
C LEU A 546 -3.14 -20.70 22.88
N HIS A 547 -2.97 -19.95 23.95
CA HIS A 547 -3.80 -20.02 25.16
C HIS A 547 -4.73 -18.81 25.24
#